data_AF-A0A9E3N2L5-F1
#
_entry.id   AF-A0A9E3N2L5-F1
#
_cell.length_a   1.000
_cell.length_b   1.000
_cell.length_c   1.000
_cell.angle_alpha   90.00
_cell.angle_beta   90.00
_cell.angle_gamma   90.00
#
_symmetry.space_group_name_H-M   'P 1'
#
loop_
_entity.id
_entity.type
_entity.pdbx_description
1 polymer ?
#
loop_
_entity_poly.entity_id
_entity_poly.type
_entity_poly.pdbx_seq_one_letter_code
_entity_poly.pdbx_strand_id
1 'polypeptide(L)'
;MSMSSESIVAILLISSAQAGCTPNRPESNGSGEDASITGWYIEHAGQATLQRCGRNETLRISGPSKLREKAGAFGLIEGNPVYVRVKGEISGATLSISDVEQFGSPEPVMDCAMTGVVILDGK
;
A
#
# COMPACT_ATOMS: atom_id res chain seq x y z
N MET A 1 24.17 55.59 -27.33
CA MET A 1 25.59 55.96 -27.19
C MET A 1 26.08 55.41 -25.87
N SER A 2 27.28 54.80 -25.83
CA SER A 2 28.06 54.49 -24.59
C SER A 2 27.44 53.41 -23.66
N MET A 3 28.04 52.25 -23.29
CA MET A 3 29.44 51.87 -23.00
C MET A 3 30.08 52.79 -21.93
N SER A 4 30.58 52.37 -20.76
CA SER A 4 30.78 51.03 -20.14
C SER A 4 30.56 51.17 -18.59
N SER A 5 31.07 50.40 -17.62
CA SER A 5 32.03 49.28 -17.59
C SER A 5 31.91 48.42 -16.30
N GLU A 6 32.43 47.18 -16.40
CA GLU A 6 33.19 46.40 -15.39
C GLU A 6 32.79 46.38 -13.89
N SER A 7 32.43 45.18 -13.42
CA SER A 7 33.20 44.48 -12.36
C SER A 7 32.85 42.98 -12.33
N ILE A 8 33.87 42.13 -12.47
CA ILE A 8 33.74 40.67 -12.43
C ILE A 8 34.02 40.20 -11.00
N VAL A 9 33.06 39.53 -10.37
CA VAL A 9 33.30 38.74 -9.15
C VAL A 9 33.03 37.28 -9.46
N ALA A 10 34.10 36.50 -9.61
CA ALA A 10 34.02 35.06 -9.77
C ALA A 10 33.69 34.41 -8.41
N ILE A 11 32.43 33.99 -8.22
CA ILE A 11 32.06 33.14 -7.08
C ILE A 11 32.33 31.69 -7.48
N LEU A 12 33.43 31.18 -6.94
CA LEU A 12 33.89 29.81 -7.08
C LEU A 12 33.19 28.92 -6.03
N LEU A 13 32.87 27.67 -6.42
CA LEU A 13 32.35 26.60 -5.55
C LEU A 13 30.87 26.81 -5.13
N ILE A 14 30.04 25.78 -4.92
CA ILE A 14 30.31 24.34 -4.74
C ILE A 14 29.34 23.55 -5.64
N SER A 15 29.81 22.47 -6.27
CA SER A 15 28.93 21.48 -6.90
C SER A 15 28.18 20.68 -5.84
N SER A 16 27.09 21.26 -5.30
CA SER A 16 26.08 20.50 -4.60
C SER A 16 25.39 19.59 -5.61
N ALA A 17 25.92 18.38 -5.78
CA ALA A 17 25.15 17.26 -6.28
C ALA A 17 24.02 17.02 -5.27
N GLN A 18 22.94 17.79 -5.42
CA GLN A 18 21.66 17.46 -4.82
C GLN A 18 21.25 16.16 -5.52
N ALA A 19 21.65 15.04 -4.90
CA ALA A 19 20.86 13.82 -4.92
C ALA A 19 19.51 14.18 -4.29
N GLY A 20 18.68 14.87 -5.09
CA GLY A 20 17.27 14.97 -4.84
C GLY A 20 16.78 13.54 -4.85
N CYS A 21 16.60 12.99 -3.66
CA CYS A 21 15.66 11.91 -3.44
C CYS A 21 14.28 12.49 -3.75
N THR A 22 13.99 12.66 -5.05
CA THR A 22 12.64 12.73 -5.55
C THR A 22 11.96 11.53 -4.92
N PRO A 23 10.94 11.69 -4.07
CA PRO A 23 10.09 10.56 -3.77
C PRO A 23 9.53 10.16 -5.13
N ASN A 24 9.98 9.01 -5.64
CA ASN A 24 9.31 8.33 -6.73
C ASN A 24 7.91 8.05 -6.21
N ARG A 25 7.00 8.99 -6.48
CA ARG A 25 5.57 8.77 -6.43
C ARG A 25 5.33 7.78 -7.56
N PRO A 26 5.01 6.50 -7.30
CA PRO A 26 4.33 5.73 -8.31
C PRO A 26 3.01 6.43 -8.52
N GLU A 27 2.96 7.26 -9.57
CA GLU A 27 1.70 7.66 -10.15
C GLU A 27 1.14 6.38 -10.76
N SER A 28 0.31 5.68 -9.98
CA SER A 28 -0.33 4.43 -10.37
C SER A 28 -1.37 4.71 -11.44
N ASN A 29 -0.89 5.03 -12.64
CA ASN A 29 -1.65 5.08 -13.87
C ASN A 29 -1.85 3.62 -14.33
N GLY A 30 -2.60 2.87 -13.53
CA GLY A 30 -2.85 1.45 -13.72
C GLY A 30 -3.94 1.23 -14.76
N SER A 31 -3.53 1.05 -16.01
CA SER A 31 -4.28 0.18 -16.93
C SER A 31 -4.43 -1.20 -16.28
N GLY A 32 -5.56 -1.87 -16.54
CA GLY A 32 -5.97 -3.12 -15.88
C GLY A 32 -5.04 -4.31 -16.11
N GLU A 33 -3.93 -4.36 -15.37
CA GLU A 33 -3.07 -5.53 -15.19
C GLU A 33 -3.22 -6.09 -13.78
N ASP A 34 -3.35 -7.41 -13.68
CA ASP A 34 -3.64 -8.14 -12.45
C ASP A 34 -2.44 -8.08 -11.49
N ALA A 35 -2.51 -7.20 -10.50
CA ALA A 35 -1.39 -6.89 -9.61
C ALA A 35 -1.37 -7.81 -8.39
N SER A 36 -0.18 -8.29 -7.99
CA SER A 36 0.00 -8.94 -6.68
C SER A 36 -0.10 -7.89 -5.57
N ILE A 37 -1.10 -8.05 -4.71
CA ILE A 37 -1.47 -7.12 -3.64
C ILE A 37 -1.41 -7.86 -2.31
N THR A 38 -0.69 -7.29 -1.35
CA THR A 38 -0.59 -7.80 0.02
C THR A 38 -1.37 -6.90 0.98
N GLY A 39 -1.97 -7.48 2.01
CA GLY A 39 -2.70 -6.74 3.02
C GLY A 39 -3.33 -7.60 4.11
N TRP A 40 -4.02 -6.93 5.02
CA TRP A 40 -4.87 -7.54 6.03
C TRP A 40 -6.30 -7.63 5.50
N TYR A 41 -6.75 -8.85 5.28
CA TYR A 41 -8.14 -9.16 4.97
C TYR A 41 -8.96 -9.15 6.27
N ILE A 42 -10.08 -8.43 6.25
CA ILE A 42 -10.98 -8.28 7.40
C ILE A 42 -12.42 -8.48 6.91
N GLU A 43 -13.15 -9.40 7.55
CA GLU A 43 -14.60 -9.51 7.42
C GLU A 43 -15.28 -8.90 8.65
N HIS A 44 -16.26 -8.03 8.43
CA HIS A 44 -17.07 -7.45 9.51
C HIS A 44 -18.45 -7.04 8.99
N ALA A 45 -19.51 -7.37 9.72
CA ALA A 45 -20.92 -7.13 9.36
C ALA A 45 -21.28 -7.55 7.93
N GLY A 46 -20.76 -8.69 7.47
CA GLY A 46 -20.94 -9.20 6.10
C GLY A 46 -20.17 -8.43 5.01
N GLN A 47 -19.39 -7.41 5.35
CA GLN A 47 -18.51 -6.69 4.43
C GLN A 47 -17.09 -7.26 4.47
N ALA A 48 -16.47 -7.40 3.30
CA ALA A 48 -15.10 -7.87 3.13
C ALA A 48 -14.20 -6.69 2.71
N THR A 49 -13.09 -6.50 3.40
CA THR A 49 -12.13 -5.42 3.11
C THR A 49 -10.70 -5.92 3.12
N LEU A 50 -9.81 -5.18 2.44
CA LEU A 50 -8.36 -5.41 2.45
C LEU A 50 -7.64 -4.10 2.76
N GLN A 51 -6.97 -4.04 3.91
CA GLN A 51 -6.09 -2.94 4.29
C GLN A 51 -4.68 -3.25 3.75
N ARG A 52 -4.19 -2.46 2.79
CA ARG A 52 -2.96 -2.78 2.06
C ARG A 52 -1.70 -2.57 2.89
N CYS A 53 -0.72 -3.45 2.74
CA CYS A 53 0.60 -3.26 3.35
C CYS A 53 1.27 -1.97 2.85
N GLY A 54 1.93 -1.23 3.75
CA GLY A 54 2.67 -0.01 3.39
C GLY A 54 1.81 1.14 2.82
N ARG A 55 0.49 1.11 3.02
CA ARG A 55 -0.48 2.12 2.58
C ARG A 55 -1.50 2.37 3.70
N ASN A 56 -1.94 3.61 3.87
CA ASN A 56 -3.10 3.92 4.70
C ASN A 56 -4.36 3.90 3.82
N GLU A 57 -4.66 2.74 3.25
CA GLU A 57 -5.70 2.52 2.26
C GLU A 57 -6.40 1.19 2.53
N THR A 58 -7.73 1.27 2.68
CA THR A 58 -8.60 0.10 2.85
C THR A 58 -9.51 -0.01 1.64
N LEU A 59 -9.39 -1.12 0.91
CA LEU A 59 -10.19 -1.42 -0.26
C LEU A 59 -11.38 -2.31 0.10
N ARG A 60 -12.53 -2.06 -0.49
CA ARG A 60 -13.68 -2.98 -0.43
C ARG A 60 -13.48 -4.11 -1.43
N ILE A 61 -13.73 -5.35 -1.02
CA ILE A 61 -13.63 -6.48 -1.95
C ILE A 61 -14.95 -6.64 -2.70
N SER A 62 -14.86 -6.71 -4.03
CA SER A 62 -16.00 -6.91 -4.92
C SER A 62 -16.47 -8.36 -4.92
N GLY A 63 -17.79 -8.55 -4.78
CA GLY A 63 -18.46 -9.82 -5.07
C GLY A 63 -18.11 -11.00 -4.14
N PRO A 64 -18.56 -12.22 -4.51
CA PRO A 64 -18.15 -13.45 -3.85
C PRO A 64 -16.67 -13.71 -4.18
N SER A 65 -15.78 -13.43 -3.23
CA SER A 65 -14.35 -13.63 -3.40
C SER A 65 -13.88 -14.98 -2.89
N LYS A 66 -12.88 -15.56 -3.57
CA LYS A 66 -12.11 -16.74 -3.10
C LYS A 66 -11.56 -16.58 -1.67
N LEU A 67 -11.39 -15.33 -1.20
CA LEU A 67 -11.01 -15.03 0.18
C LEU A 67 -12.09 -15.39 1.20
N ARG A 68 -13.37 -15.10 0.92
CA ARG A 68 -14.48 -15.42 1.84
C ARG A 68 -14.66 -16.93 2.01
N GLU A 69 -14.49 -17.70 0.94
CA GLU A 69 -14.50 -19.17 0.99
C GLU A 69 -13.33 -19.71 1.83
N LYS A 70 -12.11 -19.19 1.61
CA LYS A 70 -10.92 -19.54 2.41
C LYS A 70 -11.06 -19.11 3.87
N ALA A 71 -11.69 -17.98 4.16
CA ALA A 71 -11.92 -17.48 5.50
C ALA A 71 -12.88 -18.38 6.29
N GLY A 72 -13.99 -18.79 5.67
CA GLY A 72 -14.92 -19.78 6.25
C GLY A 72 -14.22 -21.13 6.51
N ALA A 73 -13.43 -21.62 5.55
CA ALA A 73 -12.67 -22.87 5.71
C ALA A 73 -11.55 -22.78 6.76
N PHE A 74 -10.96 -21.60 6.97
CA PHE A 74 -9.96 -21.33 8.00
C PHE A 74 -10.57 -21.12 9.40
N GLY A 75 -11.89 -20.94 9.50
CA GLY A 75 -12.55 -20.56 10.74
C GLY A 75 -12.22 -19.14 11.19
N LEU A 76 -12.03 -18.21 10.23
CA LEU A 76 -11.75 -16.81 10.54
C LEU A 76 -12.91 -16.21 11.36
N ILE A 77 -12.57 -15.68 12.54
CA ILE A 77 -13.52 -15.00 13.41
C ILE A 77 -13.80 -13.61 12.84
N GLU A 78 -15.06 -13.18 12.85
CA GLU A 78 -15.45 -11.84 12.38
C GLU A 78 -14.69 -10.75 13.17
N GLY A 79 -14.21 -9.72 12.44
CA GLY A 79 -13.36 -8.67 12.98
C GLY A 79 -11.88 -9.02 13.14
N ASN A 80 -11.49 -10.31 13.10
CA ASN A 80 -10.09 -10.69 13.18
C ASN A 80 -9.40 -10.53 11.81
N PRO A 81 -8.34 -9.70 11.71
CA PRO A 81 -7.57 -9.53 10.49
C PRO A 81 -6.69 -10.75 10.21
N VAL A 82 -6.59 -11.14 8.94
CA VAL A 82 -5.67 -12.19 8.47
C VAL A 82 -4.83 -11.68 7.30
N TYR A 83 -3.53 -11.98 7.32
CA TYR A 83 -2.63 -11.59 6.24
C TYR A 83 -2.96 -12.37 4.97
N VAL A 84 -3.00 -11.69 3.82
CA VAL A 84 -3.24 -12.29 2.52
C VAL A 84 -2.31 -11.72 1.45
N ARG A 85 -2.06 -12.53 0.43
CA ARG A 85 -1.50 -12.11 -0.87
C ARG A 85 -2.47 -12.56 -1.96
N VAL A 86 -2.93 -11.62 -2.78
CA VAL A 86 -3.92 -11.86 -3.83
C VAL A 86 -3.49 -11.22 -5.13
N LYS A 87 -3.96 -11.75 -6.25
CA LYS A 87 -3.91 -11.06 -7.54
C LYS A 87 -5.28 -10.44 -7.82
N GLY A 88 -5.29 -9.19 -8.26
CA GLY A 88 -6.52 -8.54 -8.65
C GLY A 88 -6.35 -7.16 -9.25
N GLU A 89 -7.47 -6.56 -9.62
CA GLU A 89 -7.58 -5.21 -10.18
C GLU A 89 -8.18 -4.25 -9.14
N ILE A 90 -7.56 -3.07 -8.98
CA ILE A 90 -8.08 -2.00 -8.12
C ILE A 90 -8.82 -0.99 -9.01
N SER A 91 -10.12 -0.83 -8.78
CA SER A 91 -10.97 0.16 -9.45
C SER A 91 -11.53 1.12 -8.41
N GLY A 92 -10.93 2.31 -8.32
CA GLY A 92 -11.23 3.29 -7.26
C GLY A 92 -10.91 2.73 -5.86
N ALA A 93 -11.92 2.68 -4.99
CA ALA A 93 -11.80 2.13 -3.63
C ALA A 93 -12.19 0.63 -3.54
N THR A 94 -12.31 -0.05 -4.68
CA THR A 94 -12.76 -1.44 -4.79
C THR A 94 -11.66 -2.33 -5.37
N LEU A 95 -11.48 -3.52 -4.79
CA LEU A 95 -10.60 -4.58 -5.28
C LEU A 95 -11.43 -5.73 -5.84
N SER A 96 -11.23 -6.06 -7.12
CA SER A 96 -11.71 -7.31 -7.71
C SER A 96 -10.60 -8.36 -7.63
N ILE A 97 -10.87 -9.52 -7.03
CA ILE A 97 -9.85 -10.55 -6.78
C ILE A 97 -9.94 -11.65 -7.83
N SER A 98 -8.90 -11.76 -8.65
CA SER A 98 -8.75 -12.81 -9.65
C SER A 98 -8.19 -14.10 -9.04
N ASP A 99 -7.22 -14.01 -8.12
CA ASP A 99 -6.64 -15.18 -7.46
C ASP A 99 -6.10 -14.91 -6.04
N VAL A 100 -5.88 -15.98 -5.25
CA VAL A 100 -5.38 -15.91 -3.87
C VAL A 100 -4.09 -16.72 -3.76
N GLU A 101 -2.97 -16.02 -3.83
CA GLU A 101 -1.62 -16.58 -3.75
C GLU A 101 -1.28 -17.06 -2.33
N GLN A 102 -1.79 -16.39 -1.29
CA GLN A 102 -1.56 -16.72 0.10
C GLN A 102 -2.74 -16.33 0.99
N PHE A 103 -3.10 -17.18 1.94
CA PHE A 103 -4.09 -16.90 2.99
C PHE A 103 -3.52 -17.31 4.35
N GLY A 104 -3.42 -16.36 5.27
CA GLY A 104 -2.67 -16.51 6.52
C GLY A 104 -1.16 -16.35 6.33
N SER A 105 -0.47 -16.10 7.44
CA SER A 105 0.99 -16.21 7.54
C SER A 105 1.34 -16.99 8.80
N PRO A 106 2.18 -18.04 8.73
CA PRO A 106 2.67 -18.73 9.92
C PRO A 106 3.70 -17.88 10.69
N GLU A 107 4.30 -16.89 10.03
CA GLU A 107 5.33 -16.00 10.58
C GLU A 107 4.85 -14.55 10.66
N PRO A 108 5.34 -13.73 11.62
CA PRO A 108 5.03 -12.31 11.71
C PRO A 108 5.46 -11.55 10.45
N VAL A 109 4.53 -10.80 9.83
CA VAL A 109 4.82 -10.06 8.59
C VAL A 109 5.33 -8.66 8.90
N MET A 110 6.66 -8.52 8.98
CA MET A 110 7.32 -7.27 9.42
C MET A 110 7.01 -6.06 8.52
N ASP A 111 7.05 -6.23 7.20
CA ASP A 111 6.77 -5.15 6.22
C ASP A 111 5.27 -4.86 6.01
N CYS A 112 4.39 -5.53 6.76
CA CYS A 112 2.95 -5.34 6.73
C CYS A 112 2.39 -5.02 8.13
N ALA A 113 3.03 -4.11 8.85
CA ALA A 113 2.46 -3.57 10.08
C ALA A 113 1.05 -3.02 9.81
N MET A 114 0.07 -3.48 10.61
CA MET A 114 -1.32 -3.03 10.52
C MET A 114 -1.40 -1.60 11.04
N THR A 115 -1.61 -0.64 10.14
CA THR A 115 -1.71 0.78 10.48
C THR A 115 -3.00 1.02 11.26
N GLY A 116 -2.89 1.04 12.60
CA GLY A 116 -4.04 1.20 13.49
C GLY A 116 -4.01 0.42 14.80
N VAL A 117 -2.96 -0.38 15.09
CA VAL A 117 -2.81 -0.99 16.42
C VAL A 117 -2.49 0.11 17.44
N VAL A 118 -3.52 0.64 18.09
CA VAL A 118 -3.37 1.37 19.35
C VAL A 118 -2.88 0.36 20.37
N ILE A 119 -1.59 0.46 20.73
CA ILE A 119 -1.10 -0.17 21.95
C ILE A 119 -1.86 0.52 23.09
N LEU A 120 -2.85 -0.17 23.66
CA LEU A 120 -3.41 0.21 24.95
C LEU A 120 -2.32 -0.08 25.98
N ASP A 121 -1.52 0.96 26.25
CA ASP A 121 -0.52 0.96 27.31
C ASP A 121 -1.21 0.55 28.62
N GLY A 122 -0.74 -0.55 29.21
CA GLY A 122 -1.44 -1.20 30.32
C GLY A 122 -1.39 -0.34 31.58
N LYS A 123 -2.56 -0.13 32.22
CA LYS A 123 -2.67 0.51 33.53
C LYS A 123 -3.80 -0.09 34.36
#